data_AF-A0A9P1IMK8-F1
#
_entry.id   AF-A0A9P1IMK8-F1
#
_cell.length_a   1.000
_cell.length_b   1.000
_cell.length_c   1.000
_cell.angle_alpha   90.00
_cell.angle_beta   90.00
_cell.angle_gamma   90.00
#
_symmetry.space_group_name_H-M   'P 1'
#
loop_
_entity.id
_entity.type
_entity.pdbx_description
1 polymer ?
#
loop_
_entity_poly.entity_id
_entity_poly.type
_entity_poly.pdbx_seq_one_letter_code
_entity_poly.pdbx_strand_id
1 'polypeptide(L)'
;MCYDSKSILNSPFSIKIIFWIITILSIFIHVFGAFCIIRKTPKTVQSARFWLFNFHLWGLFLDVLIGFAITPYLFLPTLAFRAFGFLEGYEKMVPYFAILTFAETGYSLVLLLENRLNSLTIGEVTRNRQIFRAIFYFSNIIFPFLFPLIIFAYIPDQEIAKIEVIKTLPCLSEIPNIFIIVTDLNSISKILIVFSFALFLVSFQCIILTFLMLKAFNSSENRSSSKSTIALQRKFITSIFIQKWIPLSSLLPPVFYAVFCVFNNYHWQKMTNFLIFVINSHGIIGSLAMIYLHKNYRTTVINLIFRRRIKETLFESEQSKITKVIMQNNKMNSNINYLIVKHRISMTSIR
;
A
#
# COMPACT_ATOMS: atom_id res chain seq x y z
N MET A 1 23.96 8.42 -19.40
CA MET A 1 24.69 7.81 -18.28
C MET A 1 23.73 6.92 -17.51
N CYS A 2 24.12 5.66 -17.28
CA CYS A 2 23.28 4.68 -16.61
C CYS A 2 23.35 4.79 -15.08
N TYR A 3 24.55 5.10 -14.55
CA TYR A 3 24.76 5.50 -13.15
C TYR A 3 25.27 6.93 -13.08
N ASP A 4 24.83 7.65 -12.05
CA ASP A 4 25.36 8.95 -11.69
C ASP A 4 25.30 9.09 -10.16
N SER A 5 26.44 8.88 -9.52
CA SER A 5 26.59 8.90 -8.06
C SER A 5 26.39 10.28 -7.44
N LYS A 6 26.45 11.36 -8.23
CA LYS A 6 26.23 12.73 -7.75
C LYS A 6 24.74 13.07 -7.61
N SER A 7 23.86 12.29 -8.24
CA SER A 7 22.42 12.50 -8.19
C SER A 7 21.73 11.42 -7.37
N ILE A 8 20.98 11.83 -6.34
CA ILE A 8 20.22 10.92 -5.46
C ILE A 8 19.32 9.95 -6.24
N LEU A 9 18.70 10.43 -7.32
CA LEU A 9 17.79 9.64 -8.16
C LEU A 9 18.48 8.79 -9.24
N ASN A 10 19.81 8.85 -9.38
CA ASN A 10 20.59 8.00 -10.30
C ASN A 10 21.64 7.14 -9.59
N SER A 11 21.81 7.32 -8.28
CA SER A 11 22.70 6.49 -7.47
C SER A 11 21.92 5.23 -7.03
N PRO A 12 22.36 4.02 -7.42
CA PRO A 12 21.72 2.78 -6.99
C PRO A 12 21.69 2.62 -5.46
N PHE A 13 22.76 3.06 -4.79
CA PHE A 13 22.86 3.04 -3.34
C PHE A 13 21.79 3.94 -2.69
N SER A 14 21.64 5.16 -3.20
CA SER A 14 20.64 6.10 -2.68
C SER A 14 19.21 5.59 -2.90
N ILE A 15 18.92 5.04 -4.09
CA ILE A 15 17.61 4.46 -4.40
C ILE A 15 17.31 3.28 -3.48
N LYS A 16 18.27 2.38 -3.27
CA LYS A 16 18.12 1.24 -2.37
C LYS A 16 17.74 1.68 -0.96
N ILE A 17 18.43 2.67 -0.41
CA ILE A 17 18.11 3.23 0.92
C ILE A 17 16.70 3.83 0.94
N ILE A 18 16.36 4.66 -0.06
CA ILE A 18 15.03 5.28 -0.14
C ILE A 18 13.94 4.20 -0.17
N PHE A 19 14.13 3.17 -0.99
CA PHE A 19 13.16 2.09 -1.13
C PHE A 19 13.00 1.31 0.15
N TRP A 20 14.09 0.99 0.84
CA TRP A 20 14.05 0.29 2.13
C TRP A 20 13.36 1.11 3.21
N ILE A 21 13.62 2.41 3.31
CA ILE A 21 12.92 3.30 4.25
C ILE A 21 11.42 3.31 3.97
N ILE A 22 11.03 3.41 2.70
CA ILE A 22 9.63 3.37 2.27
C ILE A 22 9.01 2.02 2.62
N THR A 23 9.66 0.91 2.32
CA THR A 23 9.14 -0.43 2.64
C THR A 23 8.98 -0.63 4.14
N ILE A 24 9.92 -0.18 4.96
CA ILE A 24 9.80 -0.25 6.43
C ILE A 24 8.57 0.52 6.89
N LEU A 25 8.40 1.76 6.42
CA LEU A 25 7.23 2.58 6.73
C LEU A 25 5.93 1.91 6.24
N SER A 26 5.95 1.35 5.03
CA SER A 26 4.85 0.60 4.44
C SER A 26 4.44 -0.57 5.32
N ILE A 27 5.38 -1.40 5.77
CA ILE A 27 5.11 -2.53 6.67
C ILE A 27 4.36 -2.06 7.93
N PHE A 28 4.83 -1.00 8.60
CA PHE A 28 4.15 -0.49 9.79
C PHE A 28 2.71 -0.03 9.50
N ILE A 29 2.51 0.71 8.42
CA ILE A 29 1.19 1.23 8.04
C ILE A 29 0.27 0.08 7.61
N HIS A 30 0.76 -0.90 6.85
CA HIS A 30 0.00 -2.07 6.46
C HIS A 30 -0.35 -2.95 7.65
N VAL A 31 0.56 -3.21 8.60
CA VAL A 31 0.26 -3.97 9.82
C VAL A 31 -0.84 -3.27 10.63
N PHE A 32 -0.77 -1.94 10.76
CA PHE A 32 -1.83 -1.18 11.42
C PHE A 32 -3.15 -1.19 10.64
N GLY A 33 -3.10 -1.09 9.32
CA GLY A 33 -4.26 -1.22 8.42
C GLY A 33 -4.94 -2.59 8.55
N ALA A 34 -4.14 -3.67 8.57
CA ALA A 34 -4.59 -5.04 8.81
C ALA A 34 -5.29 -5.17 10.17
N PHE A 35 -4.71 -4.62 11.24
CA PHE A 35 -5.35 -4.55 12.54
C PHE A 35 -6.71 -3.84 12.48
N CYS A 36 -6.80 -2.71 11.80
CA CYS A 36 -8.05 -1.98 11.59
C CYS A 36 -9.09 -2.83 10.84
N ILE A 37 -8.70 -3.49 9.74
CA ILE A 37 -9.60 -4.37 8.99
C ILE A 37 -10.11 -5.50 9.89
N ILE A 38 -9.23 -6.22 10.57
CA ILE A 38 -9.62 -7.40 11.37
C ILE A 38 -10.51 -7.00 12.55
N ARG A 39 -10.15 -5.93 13.27
CA ARG A 39 -10.77 -5.59 14.56
C ARG A 39 -11.83 -4.49 14.49
N LYS A 40 -11.82 -3.63 13.47
CA LYS A 40 -12.66 -2.42 13.40
C LYS A 40 -13.66 -2.42 12.24
N THR A 41 -13.61 -3.41 11.34
CA THR A 41 -14.65 -3.59 10.31
C THR A 41 -16.02 -3.85 10.97
N PRO A 42 -17.04 -3.01 10.75
CA PRO A 42 -18.34 -3.15 11.40
C PRO A 42 -19.09 -4.42 10.96
N LYS A 43 -19.97 -4.91 11.83
CA LYS A 43 -20.79 -6.13 11.59
C LYS A 43 -21.61 -6.05 10.30
N THR A 44 -22.09 -4.86 9.94
CA THR A 44 -22.89 -4.60 8.73
C THR A 44 -22.17 -4.89 7.40
N VAL A 45 -20.84 -4.87 7.38
CA VAL A 45 -20.00 -5.19 6.20
C VAL A 45 -19.00 -6.30 6.49
N GLN A 46 -19.29 -7.13 7.49
CA GLN A 46 -18.39 -8.19 7.95
C GLN A 46 -18.06 -9.23 6.88
N SER A 47 -18.97 -9.50 5.95
CA SER A 47 -18.74 -10.41 4.81
C SER A 47 -17.54 -10.02 3.95
N ALA A 48 -17.24 -8.72 3.88
CA ALA A 48 -16.13 -8.19 3.08
C ALA A 48 -14.79 -8.22 3.81
N ARG A 49 -14.77 -8.48 5.11
CA ARG A 49 -13.57 -8.35 5.95
C ARG A 49 -12.41 -9.20 5.45
N PHE A 50 -12.69 -10.46 5.13
CA PHE A 50 -11.69 -11.39 4.62
C PHE A 50 -11.12 -10.93 3.28
N TRP A 51 -11.99 -10.54 2.33
CA TRP A 51 -11.56 -10.11 1.00
C TRP A 51 -10.84 -8.76 1.01
N LEU A 52 -11.24 -7.84 1.88
CA LEU A 52 -10.54 -6.58 2.10
C LEU A 52 -9.16 -6.82 2.72
N PHE A 53 -9.07 -7.76 3.65
CA PHE A 53 -7.79 -8.18 4.23
C PHE A 53 -6.88 -8.86 3.19
N ASN A 54 -7.42 -9.73 2.33
CA ASN A 54 -6.68 -10.36 1.23
C ASN A 54 -6.11 -9.32 0.26
N PHE A 55 -6.93 -8.36 -0.20
CA PHE A 55 -6.47 -7.24 -1.03
C PHE A 55 -5.35 -6.43 -0.35
N HIS A 56 -5.51 -6.14 0.94
CA HIS A 56 -4.52 -5.40 1.73
C HIS A 56 -3.20 -6.16 1.92
N LEU A 57 -3.26 -7.49 2.08
CA LEU A 57 -2.08 -8.34 2.19
C LEU A 57 -1.31 -8.42 0.88
N TRP A 58 -1.98 -8.56 -0.26
CA TRP A 58 -1.31 -8.56 -1.55
C TRP A 58 -0.64 -7.21 -1.86
N GLY A 59 -1.26 -6.10 -1.46
CA GLY A 59 -0.60 -4.79 -1.48
C GLY A 59 0.67 -4.74 -0.63
N LEU A 60 0.65 -5.28 0.59
CA LEU A 60 1.85 -5.38 1.44
C LEU A 60 2.93 -6.25 0.78
N PHE A 61 2.55 -7.41 0.22
CA PHE A 61 3.50 -8.28 -0.45
C PHE A 61 4.15 -7.60 -1.65
N LEU A 62 3.38 -6.85 -2.45
CA LEU A 62 3.90 -6.07 -3.56
C LEU A 62 4.91 -5.00 -3.09
N ASP A 63 4.60 -4.24 -2.04
CA ASP A 63 5.49 -3.21 -1.49
C ASP A 63 6.80 -3.81 -0.94
N VAL A 64 6.72 -4.94 -0.23
CA VAL A 64 7.91 -5.65 0.28
C VAL A 64 8.72 -6.22 -0.88
N LEU A 65 8.05 -6.80 -1.87
CA LEU A 65 8.72 -7.41 -3.00
C LEU A 65 9.45 -6.36 -3.84
N ILE A 66 8.78 -5.27 -4.25
CA ILE A 66 9.40 -4.23 -5.10
C ILE A 66 10.42 -3.40 -4.31
N GLY A 67 10.07 -2.97 -3.09
CA GLY A 67 10.90 -2.05 -2.34
C GLY A 67 12.10 -2.70 -1.63
N PHE A 68 11.95 -3.93 -1.12
CA PHE A 68 13.03 -4.60 -0.38
C PHE A 68 13.61 -5.82 -1.10
N ALA A 69 12.77 -6.69 -1.66
CA ALA A 69 13.27 -7.96 -2.22
C ALA A 69 13.93 -7.78 -3.58
N ILE A 70 13.29 -7.07 -4.50
CA ILE A 70 13.80 -6.82 -5.84
C ILE A 70 14.65 -5.54 -5.84
N THR A 71 14.08 -4.42 -5.36
CA THR A 71 14.66 -3.07 -5.49
C THR A 71 15.17 -2.84 -6.92
N PRO A 72 14.27 -2.84 -7.92
CA PRO A 72 14.69 -2.92 -9.32
C PRO A 72 15.28 -1.60 -9.81
N TYR A 73 16.37 -1.71 -10.55
CA TYR A 73 16.93 -0.62 -11.34
C TYR A 73 16.78 -0.99 -12.82
N LEU A 74 15.72 -0.47 -13.44
CA LEU A 74 15.35 -0.76 -14.82
C LEU A 74 16.06 0.20 -15.79
N PHE A 75 16.59 -0.34 -16.87
CA PHE A 75 17.22 0.38 -17.96
C PHE A 75 16.33 0.30 -19.21
N LEU A 76 15.69 1.42 -19.52
CA LEU A 76 14.95 1.60 -20.77
C LEU A 76 15.88 2.23 -21.81
N PRO A 77 15.77 1.89 -23.10
CA PRO A 77 14.72 1.07 -23.72
C PRO A 77 14.99 -0.45 -23.76
N THR A 78 16.16 -0.92 -23.30
CA THR A 78 16.62 -2.30 -23.50
C THR A 78 15.93 -3.36 -22.61
N LEU A 79 15.02 -2.94 -21.72
CA LEU A 79 14.36 -3.80 -20.72
C LEU A 79 15.35 -4.66 -19.91
N ALA A 80 16.59 -4.18 -19.80
CA ALA A 80 17.58 -4.72 -18.89
C ALA A 80 17.28 -4.19 -17.49
N PHE A 81 17.51 -4.97 -16.46
CA PHE A 81 17.44 -4.48 -15.09
C PHE A 81 18.51 -5.12 -14.22
N ARG A 82 18.72 -4.53 -13.05
CA ARG A 82 19.45 -5.15 -11.95
C ARG A 82 18.62 -5.08 -10.68
N ALA A 83 18.62 -6.18 -9.92
CA ALA A 83 18.06 -6.21 -8.58
C ALA A 83 19.13 -5.76 -7.57
N PHE A 84 18.76 -4.86 -6.67
CA PHE A 84 19.63 -4.41 -5.57
C PHE A 84 19.15 -4.87 -4.19
N GLY A 85 18.02 -5.58 -4.16
CA GLY A 85 17.39 -6.08 -2.95
C GLY A 85 17.89 -7.47 -2.54
N PHE A 86 17.08 -8.15 -1.74
CA PHE A 86 17.34 -9.51 -1.26
C PHE A 86 17.49 -10.56 -2.39
N LEU A 87 16.89 -10.33 -3.56
CA LEU A 87 16.92 -11.24 -4.71
C LEU A 87 18.06 -10.94 -5.70
N GLU A 88 19.07 -10.17 -5.31
CA GLU A 88 20.32 -10.04 -6.09
C GLU A 88 20.93 -11.44 -6.30
N GLY A 89 21.27 -11.77 -7.55
CA GLY A 89 21.71 -13.11 -7.97
C GLY A 89 20.60 -14.09 -8.39
N TYR A 90 19.32 -13.73 -8.22
CA TYR A 90 18.15 -14.52 -8.64
C TYR A 90 17.31 -13.81 -9.71
N GLU A 91 17.95 -13.00 -10.56
CA GLU A 91 17.30 -12.08 -11.49
C GLU A 91 16.35 -12.80 -12.47
N LYS A 92 16.63 -14.06 -12.82
CA LYS A 92 15.75 -14.86 -13.69
C LYS A 92 14.32 -14.98 -13.15
N MET A 93 14.14 -15.04 -11.83
CA MET A 93 12.83 -15.20 -11.18
C MET A 93 12.15 -13.86 -10.87
N VAL A 94 12.89 -12.75 -10.89
CA VAL A 94 12.40 -11.42 -10.52
C VAL A 94 11.20 -10.97 -11.36
N PRO A 95 11.19 -11.08 -12.71
CA PRO A 95 10.03 -10.69 -13.52
C PRO A 95 8.77 -11.47 -13.14
N TYR A 96 8.89 -12.78 -12.89
CA TYR A 96 7.77 -13.63 -12.50
C TYR A 96 7.12 -13.14 -11.20
N PHE A 97 7.91 -12.94 -10.13
CA PHE A 97 7.38 -12.50 -8.84
C PHE A 97 6.81 -11.07 -8.91
N ALA A 98 7.45 -10.17 -9.65
CA ALA A 98 6.96 -8.80 -9.84
C ALA A 98 5.58 -8.81 -10.51
N ILE A 99 5.46 -9.49 -11.65
CA ILE A 99 4.19 -9.58 -12.38
C ILE A 99 3.12 -10.27 -11.54
N LEU A 100 3.46 -11.38 -10.89
CA LEU A 100 2.54 -12.15 -10.05
C LEU A 100 1.92 -11.28 -8.95
N THR A 101 2.73 -10.54 -8.21
CA THR A 101 2.24 -9.69 -7.11
C THR A 101 1.41 -8.50 -7.59
N PHE A 102 1.76 -7.89 -8.74
CA PHE A 102 0.92 -6.89 -9.38
C PHE A 102 -0.43 -7.47 -9.81
N ALA A 103 -0.42 -8.64 -10.45
CA ALA A 103 -1.63 -9.31 -10.90
C ALA A 103 -2.52 -9.66 -9.70
N GLU A 104 -1.98 -10.32 -8.67
CA GLU A 104 -2.71 -10.65 -7.44
C GLU A 104 -3.32 -9.45 -6.74
N THR A 105 -2.63 -8.31 -6.72
CA THR A 105 -3.19 -7.06 -6.18
C THR A 105 -4.44 -6.63 -6.97
N GLY A 106 -4.44 -6.77 -8.29
CA GLY A 106 -5.60 -6.51 -9.14
C GLY A 106 -6.72 -7.55 -9.00
N TYR A 107 -6.38 -8.83 -9.03
CA TYR A 107 -7.35 -9.93 -8.93
C TYR A 107 -7.99 -10.02 -7.54
N SER A 108 -7.26 -9.74 -6.47
CA SER A 108 -7.82 -9.65 -5.11
C SER A 108 -8.86 -8.52 -4.97
N LEU A 109 -8.70 -7.40 -5.71
CA LEU A 109 -9.72 -6.37 -5.82
C LEU A 109 -10.97 -6.87 -6.56
N VAL A 110 -10.81 -7.63 -7.65
CA VAL A 110 -11.93 -8.28 -8.36
C VAL A 110 -12.75 -9.16 -7.41
N LEU A 111 -12.07 -9.99 -6.61
CA LEU A 111 -12.73 -10.86 -5.62
C LEU A 111 -13.45 -10.06 -4.53
N LEU A 112 -12.85 -8.97 -4.06
CA LEU A 112 -13.50 -8.04 -3.13
C LEU A 112 -14.78 -7.43 -3.75
N LEU A 113 -14.73 -6.94 -4.98
CA LEU A 113 -15.88 -6.36 -5.67
C LEU A 113 -16.99 -7.39 -5.88
N GLU A 114 -16.66 -8.62 -6.29
CA GLU A 114 -17.62 -9.71 -6.42
C GLU A 114 -18.31 -10.01 -5.09
N ASN A 115 -17.52 -10.15 -4.02
CA ASN A 115 -18.07 -10.45 -2.69
C ASN A 115 -19.06 -9.36 -2.25
N ARG A 116 -18.72 -8.09 -2.53
CA ARG A 116 -19.60 -6.95 -2.24
C ARG A 116 -20.88 -6.99 -3.05
N LEU A 117 -20.80 -7.21 -4.36
CA LEU A 117 -21.96 -7.36 -5.22
C LEU A 117 -22.87 -8.49 -4.71
N ASN A 118 -22.29 -9.63 -4.34
CA ASN A 118 -23.05 -10.76 -3.80
C ASN A 118 -23.78 -10.41 -2.50
N SER A 119 -23.15 -9.63 -1.61
CA SER A 119 -23.78 -9.20 -0.35
C SER A 119 -24.96 -8.23 -0.54
N LEU A 120 -25.04 -7.53 -1.67
CA LEU A 120 -26.14 -6.63 -2.01
C LEU A 120 -27.27 -7.34 -2.78
N THR A 121 -26.93 -8.42 -3.49
CA THR A 121 -27.86 -9.21 -4.30
C THR A 121 -28.36 -10.44 -3.53
N ILE A 122 -29.01 -10.17 -2.39
CA ILE A 122 -29.66 -11.17 -1.55
C ILE A 122 -31.01 -11.54 -2.21
N GLY A 123 -31.13 -12.80 -2.62
CA GLY A 123 -32.28 -13.45 -3.26
C GLY A 123 -32.02 -14.95 -3.38
N GLU A 124 -33.00 -15.76 -3.84
CA GLU A 124 -32.90 -17.22 -3.91
C GLU A 124 -31.59 -17.67 -4.60
N VAL A 125 -30.69 -18.23 -3.82
CA VAL A 125 -29.39 -18.68 -4.29
C VAL A 125 -29.58 -20.02 -4.98
N THR A 126 -29.71 -19.99 -6.30
CA THR A 126 -29.77 -21.23 -7.09
C THR A 126 -28.45 -21.97 -7.04
N ARG A 127 -28.49 -23.31 -7.12
CA ARG A 127 -27.28 -24.16 -7.20
C ARG A 127 -26.34 -23.74 -8.33
N ASN A 128 -26.89 -23.39 -9.50
CA ASN A 128 -26.13 -22.93 -10.66
C ASN A 128 -25.34 -21.66 -10.34
N ARG A 129 -25.94 -20.68 -9.64
CA ARG A 129 -25.24 -19.47 -9.20
C ARG A 129 -24.05 -19.78 -8.30
N GLN A 130 -24.15 -20.76 -7.40
CA GLN A 130 -23.04 -21.16 -6.54
C GLN A 130 -21.88 -21.77 -7.33
N ILE A 131 -22.17 -22.64 -8.30
CA ILE A 131 -21.17 -23.26 -9.17
C ILE A 131 -20.44 -22.22 -10.00
N PHE A 132 -21.16 -21.32 -10.69
CA PHE A 132 -20.54 -20.25 -11.48
C PHE A 132 -19.64 -19.35 -10.62
N ARG A 133 -20.07 -19.05 -9.39
CA ARG A 133 -19.24 -18.30 -8.46
C ARG A 133 -17.99 -19.08 -8.07
N ALA A 134 -18.09 -20.36 -7.72
CA ALA A 134 -16.92 -21.17 -7.40
C ALA A 134 -15.90 -21.18 -8.54
N ILE A 135 -16.37 -21.34 -9.79
CA ILE A 135 -15.52 -21.26 -10.99
C ILE A 135 -14.89 -19.87 -11.14
N PHE A 136 -15.67 -18.79 -10.94
CA PHE A 136 -15.17 -17.42 -11.02
C PHE A 136 -14.07 -17.13 -9.98
N TYR A 137 -14.25 -17.58 -8.73
CA TYR A 137 -13.24 -17.44 -7.69
C TYR A 137 -11.99 -18.25 -8.05
N PHE A 138 -12.17 -19.51 -8.44
CA PHE A 138 -11.05 -20.39 -8.81
C PHE A 138 -10.24 -19.81 -9.98
N SER A 139 -10.89 -19.35 -11.06
CA SER A 139 -10.20 -18.78 -12.21
C SER A 139 -9.44 -17.51 -11.87
N ASN A 140 -10.04 -16.60 -11.10
CA ASN A 140 -9.40 -15.35 -10.69
C ASN A 140 -8.30 -15.55 -9.64
N ILE A 141 -8.29 -16.67 -8.91
CA ILE A 141 -7.17 -17.05 -8.04
C ILE A 141 -6.06 -17.70 -8.85
N ILE A 142 -6.34 -18.61 -9.79
CA ILE A 142 -5.30 -19.39 -10.48
C ILE A 142 -4.64 -18.61 -11.61
N PHE A 143 -5.41 -17.83 -12.38
CA PHE A 143 -4.89 -17.10 -13.53
C PHE A 143 -3.67 -16.20 -13.23
N PRO A 144 -3.67 -15.35 -12.17
CA PRO A 144 -2.49 -14.53 -11.83
C PRO A 144 -1.24 -15.33 -11.45
N PHE A 145 -1.33 -16.61 -11.07
CA PHE A 145 -0.17 -17.48 -10.86
C PHE A 145 0.38 -18.08 -12.15
N LEU A 146 -0.50 -18.43 -13.09
CA LEU A 146 -0.13 -19.09 -14.34
C LEU A 146 0.30 -18.09 -15.42
N PHE A 147 -0.40 -16.98 -15.54
CA PHE A 147 -0.15 -15.97 -16.57
C PHE A 147 1.31 -15.48 -16.61
N PRO A 148 1.97 -15.15 -15.48
CA PRO A 148 3.35 -14.67 -15.49
C PRO A 148 4.36 -15.70 -16.02
N LEU A 149 4.04 -16.99 -16.05
CA LEU A 149 4.93 -18.04 -16.57
C LEU A 149 5.29 -17.82 -18.04
N ILE A 150 4.45 -17.10 -18.80
CA ILE A 150 4.71 -16.80 -20.20
C ILE A 150 6.02 -16.05 -20.40
N ILE A 151 6.49 -15.28 -19.39
CA ILE A 151 7.73 -14.50 -19.50
C ILE A 151 8.94 -15.39 -19.76
N PHE A 152 8.95 -16.61 -19.20
CA PHE A 152 10.07 -17.54 -19.34
C PHE A 152 10.27 -18.02 -20.79
N ALA A 153 9.23 -17.96 -21.62
CA ALA A 153 9.32 -18.29 -23.04
C ALA A 153 10.04 -17.21 -23.87
N TYR A 154 10.21 -16.00 -23.34
CA TYR A 154 10.84 -14.87 -24.02
C TYR A 154 12.23 -14.51 -23.49
N ILE A 155 12.65 -15.10 -22.37
CA ILE A 155 13.96 -14.82 -21.79
C ILE A 155 15.05 -15.31 -22.76
N PRO A 156 15.92 -14.42 -23.25
CA PRO A 156 16.98 -14.79 -24.19
C PRO A 156 18.18 -15.41 -23.47
N ASP A 157 19.09 -16.00 -24.27
CA ASP A 157 20.44 -16.31 -23.83
C ASP A 157 21.13 -15.03 -23.34
N GLN A 158 21.59 -15.03 -22.08
CA GLN A 158 22.06 -13.83 -21.43
C GLN A 158 23.44 -13.38 -21.92
N GLU A 159 24.28 -14.26 -22.46
CA GLU A 159 25.59 -13.88 -22.98
C GLU A 159 25.42 -13.11 -24.30
N ILE A 160 24.59 -13.65 -25.19
CA ILE A 160 24.27 -13.03 -26.48
C ILE A 160 23.48 -11.72 -26.26
N ALA A 161 22.47 -11.75 -25.39
CA ALA A 161 21.62 -10.60 -25.13
C ALA A 161 22.41 -9.39 -24.57
N LYS A 162 23.39 -9.63 -23.69
CA LYS A 162 24.25 -8.56 -23.15
C LYS A 162 25.03 -7.84 -24.26
N ILE A 163 25.60 -8.60 -25.20
CA ILE A 163 26.34 -8.05 -26.34
C ILE A 163 25.44 -7.18 -27.21
N GLU A 164 24.19 -7.59 -27.41
CA GLU A 164 23.21 -6.84 -28.20
C GLU A 164 22.79 -5.54 -27.51
N VAL A 165 22.38 -5.59 -26.24
CA VAL A 165 21.87 -4.41 -25.53
C VAL A 165 22.94 -3.35 -25.27
N ILE A 166 24.21 -3.73 -25.17
CA ILE A 166 25.33 -2.77 -25.06
C ILE A 166 25.46 -1.92 -26.32
N LYS A 167 25.12 -2.44 -27.52
CA LYS A 167 25.10 -1.64 -28.75
C LYS A 167 24.06 -0.53 -28.68
N THR A 168 22.92 -0.81 -28.07
CA THR A 168 21.82 0.16 -27.89
C THR A 168 22.09 1.13 -26.74
N LEU A 169 22.62 0.64 -25.63
CA LEU A 169 22.90 1.42 -24.43
C LEU A 169 24.32 1.11 -23.91
N PRO A 170 25.37 1.77 -24.45
CA PRO A 170 26.77 1.46 -24.16
C PRO A 170 27.17 1.53 -22.68
N CYS A 171 26.50 2.38 -21.90
CA CYS A 171 26.78 2.51 -20.47
C CYS A 171 26.42 1.27 -19.63
N LEU A 172 25.75 0.26 -20.21
CA LEU A 172 25.51 -1.02 -19.54
C LEU A 172 26.77 -1.88 -19.39
N SER A 173 27.82 -1.61 -20.18
CA SER A 173 29.09 -2.37 -20.12
C SER A 173 29.78 -2.32 -18.76
N GLU A 174 29.59 -1.22 -18.02
CA GLU A 174 30.16 -1.00 -16.69
C GLU A 174 29.28 -1.56 -15.56
N ILE A 175 28.12 -2.12 -15.89
CA ILE A 175 27.12 -2.55 -14.90
C ILE A 175 27.19 -4.06 -14.73
N PRO A 176 27.68 -4.56 -13.58
CA PRO A 176 27.71 -6.00 -13.35
C PRO A 176 26.30 -6.52 -13.06
N ASN A 177 26.08 -7.80 -13.34
CA ASN A 177 24.87 -8.55 -13.00
C ASN A 177 23.56 -7.94 -13.54
N ILE A 178 23.60 -7.34 -14.73
CA ILE A 178 22.36 -7.02 -15.45
C ILE A 178 21.70 -8.28 -15.97
N PHE A 179 20.37 -8.26 -15.98
CA PHE A 179 19.53 -9.29 -16.56
C PHE A 179 18.67 -8.68 -17.67
N ILE A 180 18.63 -9.33 -18.82
CA ILE A 180 17.86 -8.89 -19.98
C ILE A 180 16.59 -9.70 -20.06
N ILE A 181 15.44 -9.02 -20.02
CA ILE A 181 14.12 -9.67 -20.12
C ILE A 181 13.86 -10.14 -21.56
N VAL A 182 14.20 -9.30 -22.54
CA VAL A 182 13.94 -9.50 -23.97
C VAL A 182 14.81 -8.51 -24.77
N THR A 183 15.26 -8.87 -25.98
CA THR A 183 16.12 -8.01 -26.81
C THR A 183 15.43 -7.44 -28.04
N ASP A 184 14.57 -8.21 -28.71
CA ASP A 184 14.00 -7.82 -30.01
C ASP A 184 12.63 -7.15 -29.90
N LEU A 185 12.38 -6.16 -30.77
CA LEU A 185 11.13 -5.37 -30.78
C LEU A 185 9.87 -6.22 -31.03
N ASN A 186 9.98 -7.34 -31.74
CA ASN A 186 8.83 -8.21 -32.02
C ASN A 186 8.40 -8.96 -30.75
N SER A 187 9.35 -9.55 -30.02
CA SER A 187 9.11 -10.16 -28.73
C SER A 187 8.64 -9.14 -27.69
N ILE A 188 9.22 -7.94 -27.65
CA ILE A 188 8.74 -6.84 -26.80
C ILE A 188 7.28 -6.52 -27.11
N SER A 189 6.93 -6.37 -28.39
CA SER A 189 5.56 -6.07 -28.81
C SER A 189 4.58 -7.17 -28.41
N LYS A 190 4.96 -8.45 -28.57
CA LYS A 190 4.14 -9.61 -28.14
C LYS A 190 3.93 -9.63 -26.63
N ILE A 191 4.99 -9.43 -25.86
CA ILE A 191 4.95 -9.28 -24.39
C ILE A 191 3.96 -8.18 -24.03
N LEU A 192 4.13 -6.97 -24.59
CA LEU A 192 3.26 -5.82 -24.30
C LEU A 192 1.80 -6.12 -24.62
N ILE A 193 1.48 -6.73 -25.76
CA ILE A 193 0.11 -7.13 -26.12
C ILE A 193 -0.49 -8.08 -25.08
N VAL A 194 0.27 -9.10 -24.68
CA VAL A 194 -0.17 -10.09 -23.68
C VAL A 194 -0.43 -9.44 -22.32
N PHE A 195 0.48 -8.57 -21.85
CA PHE A 195 0.32 -7.83 -20.60
C PHE A 195 -0.83 -6.81 -20.66
N SER A 196 -1.00 -6.11 -21.78
CA SER A 196 -2.14 -5.20 -22.00
C SER A 196 -3.46 -5.95 -21.98
N PHE A 197 -3.52 -7.16 -22.56
CA PHE A 197 -4.71 -7.99 -22.51
C PHE A 197 -5.05 -8.45 -21.09
N ALA A 198 -4.06 -8.89 -20.30
CA ALA A 198 -4.29 -9.25 -18.89
C ALA A 198 -4.75 -8.05 -18.05
N LEU A 199 -4.14 -6.88 -18.25
CA LEU A 199 -4.57 -5.64 -17.59
C LEU A 199 -6.01 -5.25 -18.00
N PHE A 200 -6.35 -5.41 -19.27
CA PHE A 200 -7.70 -5.21 -19.78
C PHE A 200 -8.69 -6.15 -19.10
N LEU A 201 -8.40 -7.45 -18.97
CA LEU A 201 -9.28 -8.42 -18.31
C LEU A 201 -9.59 -8.03 -16.86
N VAL A 202 -8.58 -7.70 -16.06
CA VAL A 202 -8.77 -7.24 -14.67
C VAL A 202 -9.58 -5.94 -14.63
N SER A 203 -9.23 -4.99 -15.47
CA SER A 203 -9.88 -3.68 -15.52
C SER A 203 -11.35 -3.80 -15.91
N PHE A 204 -11.65 -4.62 -16.92
CA PHE A 204 -12.98 -4.90 -17.41
C PHE A 204 -13.85 -5.56 -16.33
N GLN A 205 -13.34 -6.60 -15.66
CA GLN A 205 -14.02 -7.22 -14.52
C GLN A 205 -14.28 -6.21 -13.40
N CYS A 206 -13.27 -5.41 -13.04
CA CYS A 206 -13.42 -4.36 -12.04
C CYS A 206 -14.52 -3.37 -12.44
N ILE A 207 -14.56 -2.91 -13.70
CA ILE A 207 -15.58 -1.97 -14.19
C ILE A 207 -16.98 -2.58 -14.13
N ILE A 208 -17.16 -3.80 -14.64
CA ILE A 208 -18.46 -4.48 -14.66
C ILE A 208 -18.97 -4.73 -13.24
N LEU A 209 -18.16 -5.32 -12.37
CA LEU A 209 -18.56 -5.63 -10.99
C LEU A 209 -18.91 -4.35 -10.24
N THR A 210 -18.16 -3.28 -10.48
CA THR A 210 -18.42 -1.97 -9.92
C THR A 210 -19.76 -1.39 -10.40
N PHE A 211 -20.03 -1.44 -11.71
CA PHE A 211 -21.29 -0.99 -12.29
C PHE A 211 -22.48 -1.77 -11.73
N LEU A 212 -22.39 -3.10 -11.70
CA LEU A 212 -23.42 -3.97 -11.14
C LEU A 212 -23.64 -3.72 -9.65
N MET A 213 -22.56 -3.46 -8.90
CA MET A 213 -22.63 -3.15 -7.48
C MET A 213 -23.37 -1.84 -7.23
N LEU A 214 -23.09 -0.79 -8.00
CA LEU A 214 -23.82 0.49 -7.90
C LEU A 214 -25.31 0.31 -8.22
N LYS A 215 -25.63 -0.45 -9.27
CA LYS A 215 -27.02 -0.76 -9.63
C LYS A 215 -27.74 -1.52 -8.51
N ALA A 216 -27.11 -2.55 -7.95
CA ALA A 216 -27.66 -3.32 -6.84
C ALA A 216 -27.81 -2.46 -5.57
N PHE A 217 -26.84 -1.60 -5.28
CA PHE A 217 -26.89 -0.68 -4.15
C PHE A 217 -28.05 0.30 -4.26
N ASN A 218 -28.23 0.95 -5.42
CA ASN A 218 -29.34 1.88 -5.66
C ASN A 218 -30.70 1.17 -5.54
N SER A 219 -30.81 -0.08 -6.01
CA SER A 219 -32.02 -0.88 -5.82
C SER A 219 -32.29 -1.21 -4.33
N SER A 220 -31.23 -1.45 -3.54
CA SER A 220 -31.35 -1.71 -2.10
C SER A 220 -31.71 -0.48 -1.28
N GLU A 221 -31.34 0.72 -1.73
CA GLU A 221 -31.70 2.00 -1.10
C GLU A 221 -33.23 2.24 -1.16
N ASN A 222 -33.89 1.68 -2.18
CA ASN A 222 -35.36 1.71 -2.33
C ASN A 222 -36.08 0.63 -1.49
N ARG A 223 -35.36 -0.28 -0.81
CA ARG A 223 -35.93 -1.31 0.08
C ARG A 223 -35.92 -0.79 1.52
N SER A 224 -36.69 -1.42 2.42
CA SER A 224 -36.91 -1.05 3.85
C SER A 224 -35.68 -1.12 4.78
N SER A 225 -34.47 -0.86 4.28
CA SER A 225 -33.25 -0.78 5.08
C SER A 225 -33.19 0.52 5.88
N SER A 226 -32.64 0.46 7.09
CA SER A 226 -32.46 1.65 7.93
C SER A 226 -31.49 2.65 7.28
N LYS A 227 -31.79 3.96 7.42
CA LYS A 227 -30.94 5.06 6.91
C LYS A 227 -29.48 4.97 7.38
N SER A 228 -29.25 4.48 8.60
CA SER A 228 -27.92 4.29 9.17
C SER A 228 -27.11 3.19 8.46
N THR A 229 -27.77 2.09 8.07
CA THR A 229 -27.13 0.97 7.36
C THR A 229 -26.74 1.38 5.94
N ILE A 230 -27.64 2.06 5.22
CA ILE A 230 -27.39 2.58 3.87
C ILE A 230 -26.21 3.57 3.89
N ALA A 231 -26.18 4.51 4.85
CA ALA A 231 -25.08 5.46 4.97
C ALA A 231 -23.72 4.80 5.23
N LEU A 232 -23.70 3.70 5.98
CA LEU A 232 -22.48 2.95 6.26
C LEU A 232 -21.99 2.16 5.03
N GLN A 233 -22.92 1.54 4.29
CA GLN A 233 -22.61 0.84 3.04
C GLN A 233 -22.13 1.80 1.95
N ARG A 234 -22.78 2.96 1.78
CA ARG A 234 -22.36 3.99 0.80
C ARG A 234 -20.90 4.40 1.03
N LYS A 235 -20.54 4.72 2.27
CA LYS A 235 -19.15 5.09 2.64
C LYS A 235 -18.15 3.97 2.36
N PHE A 236 -18.52 2.72 2.65
CA PHE A 236 -17.68 1.57 2.38
C PHE A 236 -17.43 1.39 0.88
N ILE A 237 -18.49 1.48 0.06
CA ILE A 237 -18.42 1.40 -1.40
C ILE A 237 -17.55 2.54 -1.95
N THR A 238 -17.81 3.80 -1.57
CA THR A 238 -16.98 4.96 -1.98
C THR A 238 -15.50 4.77 -1.63
N SER A 239 -15.20 4.17 -0.47
CA SER A 239 -13.81 3.89 -0.11
C SER A 239 -13.15 2.86 -1.02
N ILE A 240 -13.86 1.80 -1.43
CA ILE A 240 -13.34 0.82 -2.39
C ILE A 240 -13.07 1.48 -3.74
N PHE A 241 -13.96 2.36 -4.19
CA PHE A 241 -13.76 3.13 -5.43
C PHE A 241 -12.47 3.94 -5.41
N ILE A 242 -12.20 4.66 -4.31
CA ILE A 242 -10.97 5.44 -4.19
C ILE A 242 -9.74 4.53 -4.12
N GLN A 243 -9.82 3.45 -3.35
CA GLN A 243 -8.74 2.46 -3.24
C GLN A 243 -8.40 1.80 -4.57
N LYS A 244 -9.37 1.63 -5.49
CA LYS A 244 -9.13 1.14 -6.85
C LYS A 244 -8.25 2.08 -7.68
N TRP A 245 -8.47 3.39 -7.57
CA TRP A 245 -7.76 4.37 -8.41
C TRP A 245 -6.31 4.59 -7.99
N ILE A 246 -5.97 4.37 -6.72
CA ILE A 246 -4.61 4.60 -6.21
C ILE A 246 -3.58 3.70 -6.92
N PRO A 247 -3.70 2.36 -6.93
CA PRO A 247 -2.76 1.49 -7.66
C PRO A 247 -2.74 1.74 -9.18
N LEU A 248 -3.89 2.12 -9.75
CA LEU A 248 -3.97 2.38 -11.19
C LEU A 248 -3.18 3.65 -11.58
N SER A 249 -3.30 4.70 -10.77
CA SER A 249 -2.59 5.97 -10.97
C SER A 249 -1.07 5.84 -10.80
N SER A 250 -0.61 4.88 -9.99
CA SER A 250 0.82 4.59 -9.83
C SER A 250 1.38 3.68 -10.92
N LEU A 251 0.56 2.86 -11.58
CA LEU A 251 1.00 1.88 -12.58
C LEU A 251 0.96 2.39 -14.02
N LEU A 252 -0.07 3.16 -14.41
CA LEU A 252 -0.22 3.60 -15.80
C LEU A 252 0.92 4.51 -16.28
N PRO A 253 1.38 5.54 -15.54
CA PRO A 253 2.44 6.42 -16.02
C PRO A 253 3.77 5.69 -16.30
N PRO A 254 4.28 4.79 -15.43
CA PRO A 254 5.45 3.96 -15.74
C PRO A 254 5.30 3.13 -17.01
N VAL A 255 4.12 2.56 -17.26
CA VAL A 255 3.87 1.74 -18.47
C VAL A 255 3.91 2.62 -19.73
N PHE A 256 3.19 3.76 -19.74
CA PHE A 256 3.22 4.68 -20.87
C PHE A 256 4.62 5.20 -21.15
N TYR A 257 5.37 5.53 -20.08
CA TYR A 257 6.75 5.97 -20.22
C TYR A 257 7.68 4.88 -20.75
N ALA A 258 7.52 3.63 -20.30
CA ALA A 258 8.29 2.50 -20.81
C ALA A 258 8.02 2.27 -22.30
N VAL A 259 6.75 2.28 -22.72
CA VAL A 259 6.34 2.19 -24.13
C VAL A 259 6.98 3.34 -24.93
N PHE A 260 6.85 4.58 -24.46
CA PHE A 260 7.48 5.74 -25.09
C PHE A 260 8.99 5.55 -25.28
N CYS A 261 9.70 5.11 -24.23
CA CYS A 261 11.14 4.89 -24.29
C CYS A 261 11.52 3.82 -25.32
N VAL A 262 10.83 2.68 -25.31
CA VAL A 262 11.09 1.57 -26.24
C VAL A 262 10.90 2.01 -27.69
N PHE A 263 9.76 2.63 -28.03
CA PHE A 263 9.45 2.99 -29.41
C PHE A 263 10.27 4.17 -29.94
N ASN A 264 10.74 5.06 -29.06
CA ASN A 264 11.57 6.21 -29.46
C ASN A 264 13.07 5.97 -29.23
N ASN A 265 13.46 4.76 -28.81
CA ASN A 265 14.83 4.43 -28.40
C ASN A 265 15.43 5.47 -27.41
N TYR A 266 14.60 5.91 -26.46
CA TYR A 266 14.91 7.02 -25.55
C TYR A 266 15.33 6.51 -24.17
N HIS A 267 16.39 7.09 -23.60
CA HIS A 267 16.91 6.73 -22.28
C HIS A 267 16.99 7.96 -21.37
N TRP A 268 16.27 7.92 -20.24
CA TRP A 268 16.41 8.91 -19.17
C TRP A 268 16.24 8.27 -17.79
N GLN A 269 17.35 7.83 -17.22
CA GLN A 269 17.38 7.03 -16.01
C GLN A 269 16.71 7.67 -14.79
N LYS A 270 16.84 8.99 -14.60
CA LYS A 270 16.20 9.72 -13.48
C LYS A 270 14.68 9.55 -13.51
N MET A 271 14.08 9.63 -14.69
CA MET A 271 12.65 9.48 -14.86
C MET A 271 12.21 8.03 -14.63
N THR A 272 12.96 7.04 -15.16
CA THR A 272 12.70 5.63 -14.87
C THR A 272 12.71 5.35 -13.37
N ASN A 273 13.75 5.79 -12.67
CA ASN A 273 13.89 5.58 -11.23
C ASN A 273 12.79 6.29 -10.43
N PHE A 274 12.41 7.51 -10.83
CA PHE A 274 11.29 8.24 -10.23
C PHE A 274 9.95 7.50 -10.40
N LEU A 275 9.71 6.92 -11.58
CA LEU A 275 8.48 6.17 -11.84
C LEU A 275 8.44 4.84 -11.08
N ILE A 276 9.57 4.16 -10.88
CA ILE A 276 9.65 3.00 -9.98
C ILE A 276 9.42 3.43 -8.52
N PHE A 277 9.91 4.61 -8.11
CA PHE A 277 9.59 5.17 -6.79
C PHE A 277 8.09 5.43 -6.61
N VAL A 278 7.40 5.96 -7.64
CA VAL A 278 5.94 6.17 -7.63
C VAL A 278 5.21 4.84 -7.44
N ILE A 279 5.66 3.80 -8.14
CA ILE A 279 5.18 2.42 -7.92
C ILE A 279 5.40 2.00 -6.47
N ASN A 280 6.61 2.11 -5.93
CA ASN A 280 6.91 1.64 -4.57
C ASN A 280 6.16 2.42 -3.46
N SER A 281 5.67 3.63 -3.77
CA SER A 281 4.96 4.47 -2.80
C SER A 281 3.44 4.21 -2.74
N HIS A 282 2.89 3.48 -3.71
CA HIS A 282 1.43 3.36 -3.87
C HIS A 282 0.74 2.64 -2.69
N GLY A 283 1.36 1.62 -2.09
CA GLY A 283 0.77 0.85 -1.00
C GLY A 283 0.64 1.65 0.29
N ILE A 284 1.62 2.51 0.61
CA ILE A 284 1.53 3.50 1.68
C ILE A 284 0.33 4.43 1.47
N ILE A 285 0.25 5.03 0.27
CA ILE A 285 -0.83 5.96 -0.07
C ILE A 285 -2.19 5.27 0.02
N GLY A 286 -2.28 4.03 -0.50
CA GLY A 286 -3.48 3.21 -0.47
C GLY A 286 -3.93 2.87 0.96
N SER A 287 -2.99 2.46 1.81
CA SER A 287 -3.27 2.11 3.20
C SER A 287 -3.67 3.33 4.03
N LEU A 288 -3.00 4.47 3.86
CA LEU A 288 -3.38 5.72 4.51
C LEU A 288 -4.77 6.18 4.05
N ALA A 289 -5.06 6.11 2.76
CA ALA A 289 -6.38 6.43 2.22
C ALA A 289 -7.46 5.51 2.81
N MET A 290 -7.20 4.20 2.90
CA MET A 290 -8.10 3.27 3.54
C MET A 290 -8.39 3.67 5.00
N ILE A 291 -7.37 3.91 5.81
CA ILE A 291 -7.52 4.31 7.22
C ILE A 291 -8.33 5.61 7.32
N TYR A 292 -8.05 6.59 6.46
CA TYR A 292 -8.72 7.88 6.47
C TYR A 292 -10.19 7.82 6.03
N LEU A 293 -10.52 7.02 5.02
CA LEU A 293 -11.85 6.96 4.42
C LEU A 293 -12.84 6.15 5.28
N HIS A 294 -12.38 5.11 5.97
CA HIS A 294 -13.23 4.28 6.82
C HIS A 294 -13.41 4.92 8.19
N LYS A 295 -14.63 5.37 8.52
CA LYS A 295 -14.97 6.04 9.79
C LYS A 295 -14.43 5.28 11.02
N ASN A 296 -14.61 3.96 11.07
CA ASN A 296 -14.18 3.17 12.22
C ASN A 296 -12.66 3.08 12.37
N TYR A 297 -11.93 3.18 11.25
CA TYR A 297 -10.47 3.07 11.23
C TYR A 297 -9.86 4.41 11.66
N ARG A 298 -10.28 5.53 11.05
CA ARG A 298 -9.85 6.86 11.48
C ARG A 298 -10.24 7.19 12.92
N THR A 299 -11.42 6.78 13.38
CA THR A 299 -11.80 6.96 14.81
C THR A 299 -10.88 6.16 15.72
N THR A 300 -10.36 5.01 15.28
CA THR A 300 -9.35 4.26 16.05
C THR A 300 -8.03 5.03 16.14
N VAL A 301 -7.56 5.64 15.04
CA VAL A 301 -6.37 6.51 15.05
C VAL A 301 -6.57 7.72 15.96
N ILE A 302 -7.69 8.44 15.80
CA ILE A 302 -8.05 9.59 16.64
C ILE A 302 -8.07 9.17 18.12
N ASN A 303 -8.71 8.05 18.45
CA ASN A 303 -8.74 7.58 19.83
C ASN A 303 -7.35 7.22 20.37
N LEU A 304 -6.46 6.65 19.56
CA LEU A 304 -5.09 6.34 20.00
C LEU A 304 -4.26 7.60 20.26
N ILE A 305 -4.39 8.61 19.39
CA ILE A 305 -3.65 9.88 19.49
C ILE A 305 -4.23 10.75 20.61
N PHE A 306 -5.55 10.94 20.64
CA PHE A 306 -6.20 11.87 21.56
C PHE A 306 -6.53 11.27 22.93
N ARG A 307 -6.72 9.95 23.10
CA ARG A 307 -6.84 9.38 24.46
C ARG A 307 -5.52 9.44 25.24
N ARG A 308 -4.37 9.37 24.56
CA ARG A 308 -3.07 9.64 25.20
C ARG A 308 -3.01 11.09 25.67
N ARG A 309 -3.36 12.03 24.79
CA ARG A 309 -3.38 13.46 25.11
C ARG A 309 -4.33 13.81 26.26
N ILE A 310 -5.53 13.20 26.31
CA ILE A 310 -6.48 13.40 27.41
C ILE A 310 -5.98 12.79 28.72
N LYS A 311 -5.32 11.61 28.68
CA LYS A 311 -4.70 11.03 29.88
C LYS A 311 -3.52 11.86 30.39
N GLU A 312 -2.69 12.38 29.49
CA GLU A 312 -1.57 13.27 29.82
C GLU A 312 -2.06 14.58 30.45
N THR A 313 -3.07 15.24 29.86
CA THR A 313 -3.62 16.48 30.45
C THR A 313 -4.34 16.24 31.78
N LEU A 314 -5.04 15.11 31.94
CA LEU A 314 -5.64 14.75 33.23
C LEU A 314 -4.57 14.52 34.30
N PHE A 315 -3.49 13.80 33.96
CA PHE A 315 -2.38 13.54 34.87
C PHE A 315 -1.63 14.83 35.26
N GLU A 316 -1.36 15.72 34.31
CA GLU A 316 -0.78 17.05 34.58
C GLU A 316 -1.70 17.91 35.47
N SER A 317 -3.02 17.83 35.25
CA SER A 317 -3.98 18.56 36.08
C SER A 317 -4.04 18.03 37.52
N GLU A 318 -3.93 16.72 37.73
CA GLU A 318 -3.88 16.10 39.05
C GLU A 318 -2.58 16.44 39.78
N GLN A 319 -1.43 16.35 39.11
CA GLN A 319 -0.15 16.78 39.67
C GLN A 319 -0.18 18.26 40.06
N SER A 320 -0.71 19.15 39.21
CA SER A 320 -0.85 20.58 39.53
C SER A 320 -1.70 20.83 40.79
N LYS A 321 -2.80 20.08 40.97
CA LYS A 321 -3.64 20.16 42.17
C LYS A 321 -2.88 19.70 43.42
N ILE A 322 -2.19 18.57 43.35
CA ILE A 322 -1.40 18.03 44.47
C ILE A 322 -0.30 19.02 44.88
N THR A 323 0.44 19.58 43.91
CA THR A 323 1.50 20.56 44.17
C THR A 323 0.96 21.83 44.83
N LYS A 324 -0.23 22.31 44.43
CA LYS A 324 -0.90 23.46 45.07
C LYS A 324 -1.26 23.18 46.53
N VAL A 325 -1.77 21.99 46.84
CA VAL A 325 -2.10 21.57 48.21
C VAL A 325 -0.84 21.51 49.08
N ILE A 326 0.24 20.91 48.56
CA ILE A 326 1.52 20.85 49.28
C ILE A 326 2.07 22.26 49.56
N MET A 327 2.03 23.16 48.58
CA MET A 327 2.45 24.55 48.77
C MET A 327 1.61 25.29 49.81
N GLN A 328 0.28 25.08 49.83
CA GLN A 328 -0.60 25.67 50.84
C GLN A 328 -0.29 25.15 52.25
N ASN A 329 -0.10 23.84 52.41
CA ASN A 329 0.25 23.24 53.70
C ASN A 329 1.61 23.73 54.21
N ASN A 330 2.61 23.81 53.33
CA ASN A 330 3.93 24.34 53.70
C ASN A 330 3.86 25.81 54.15
N LYS A 331 3.05 26.64 53.47
CA LYS A 331 2.83 28.03 53.85
C LYS A 331 2.07 28.17 55.18
N MET A 332 1.13 27.27 55.45
CA MET A 332 0.42 27.23 56.73
C MET A 332 1.35 26.84 57.87
N ASN A 333 2.18 25.81 57.68
CA ASN A 333 3.19 25.38 58.65
C ASN A 333 4.25 26.46 58.92
N SER A 334 4.70 27.20 57.89
CA SER A 334 5.63 28.31 58.09
C SER A 334 5.01 29.45 58.92
N ASN A 335 3.72 29.75 58.70
CA ASN A 335 3.01 30.77 59.47
C ASN A 335 2.81 30.34 60.94
N ILE A 336 2.47 29.07 61.18
CA ILE A 336 2.37 28.52 62.54
C ILE A 336 3.71 28.60 63.25
N ASN A 337 4.80 28.18 62.60
CA ASN A 337 6.14 28.28 63.17
C ASN A 337 6.54 29.73 63.48
N TYR A 338 6.23 30.68 62.59
CA TYR A 338 6.46 32.10 62.83
C TYR A 338 5.67 32.62 64.05
N LEU A 339 4.40 32.25 64.20
CA LEU A 339 3.58 32.63 65.35
C LEU A 339 4.11 32.02 66.66
N ILE A 340 4.55 30.76 66.65
CA ILE A 340 5.16 30.10 67.81
C ILE A 340 6.45 30.83 68.23
N VAL A 341 7.32 31.17 67.27
CA VAL A 341 8.55 31.92 67.53
C VAL A 341 8.24 33.32 68.07
N LYS A 342 7.29 34.04 67.46
CA LYS A 342 6.86 35.37 67.91
C LYS A 342 6.29 35.34 69.33
N HIS A 343 5.49 34.33 69.66
CA HIS A 343 4.92 34.16 71.00
C HIS A 343 5.99 33.82 72.05
N ARG A 344 6.98 32.98 71.70
CA ARG A 344 8.14 32.72 72.57
C ARG A 344 8.95 33.98 72.84
N ILE A 345 9.21 34.80 71.82
CA ILE A 345 9.93 36.07 71.96
C ILE A 345 9.18 37.05 72.86
N SER A 346 7.85 37.15 72.73
CA SER A 346 7.05 38.04 73.61
C SER A 346 7.00 37.57 75.07
N MET A 347 7.12 36.26 75.33
CA MET A 347 7.18 35.75 76.70
C MET A 347 8.55 35.96 77.35
N THR A 348 9.62 36.05 76.57
CA THR A 348 10.96 36.37 77.09
C THR A 348 11.20 37.86 77.34
N SER A 349 10.42 38.76 76.76
CA SER A 349 10.54 40.22 76.99
C SER A 349 9.75 40.74 78.20
N ILE A 350 9.12 39.85 78.98
CA ILE A 350 8.35 40.18 80.21
C ILE A 350 9.13 39.73 81.47
N ARG A 351 10.43 39.48 81.36
CA ARG A 351 11.31 39.19 82.50
C ARG A 351 12.38 40.23 82.68
#